data_AF-A0A8D8FN37-F1
#
_entry.id   AF-A0A8D8FN37-F1
#
_cell.length_a   1.000
_cell.length_b   1.000
_cell.length_c   1.000
_cell.angle_alpha   90.00
_cell.angle_beta   90.00
_cell.angle_gamma   90.00
#
_symmetry.space_group_name_H-M   'P 1'
#
loop_
_entity.id
_entity.type
_entity.pdbx_description
1 polymer ?
#
loop_
_entity_poly.entity_id
_entity_poly.type
_entity_poly.pdbx_seq_one_letter_code
_entity_poly.pdbx_strand_id
1 'polypeptide(L)'
;TTGGSSSNPDVGRKKEQLMYLAQLLKFEVMFSDFPKGNHGEYLTLVTLSTDPPQLCHGSGASLEESHDEAARGALEILSKIGLDNVKPKGGGGAVTGEDSKSKK
;
A
#
# COMPACT_ATOMS: atom_id res chain seq x y z
N THR A 1 -40.83 -10.13 -3.69
CA THR A 1 -39.86 -10.67 -2.72
C THR A 1 -38.65 -9.75 -2.77
N THR A 2 -37.93 -9.65 -1.66
CA THR A 2 -36.93 -8.63 -1.27
C THR A 2 -36.00 -8.10 -2.38
N GLY A 3 -35.89 -6.77 -2.47
CA GLY A 3 -34.82 -6.04 -3.15
C GLY A 3 -33.77 -5.50 -2.18
N GLY A 4 -32.62 -5.03 -2.72
CA GLY A 4 -31.65 -4.21 -1.99
C GLY A 4 -30.19 -4.69 -2.14
N SER A 5 -29.40 -3.88 -2.83
CA SER A 5 -28.00 -4.04 -3.24
C SER A 5 -26.98 -3.81 -2.11
N SER A 6 -25.89 -4.58 -2.07
CA SER A 6 -24.58 -4.11 -1.54
C SER A 6 -23.46 -5.14 -1.78
N SER A 7 -23.25 -5.54 -3.03
CA SER A 7 -21.95 -6.08 -3.46
C SER A 7 -21.06 -4.89 -3.79
N ASN A 8 -20.34 -4.34 -2.80
CA ASN A 8 -19.42 -3.21 -3.01
C ASN A 8 -18.39 -3.60 -4.09
N PRO A 9 -18.47 -3.08 -5.33
CA PRO A 9 -17.61 -3.52 -6.42
C PRO A 9 -16.18 -2.97 -6.34
N ASP A 10 -15.87 -2.25 -5.25
CA ASP A 10 -14.58 -1.59 -5.00
C ASP A 10 -13.71 -2.34 -3.98
N VAL A 11 -14.26 -3.30 -3.22
CA VAL A 11 -13.51 -4.04 -2.19
C VAL A 11 -12.40 -4.85 -2.85
N GLY A 12 -11.14 -4.54 -2.49
CA GLY A 12 -9.94 -5.16 -3.04
C GLY A 12 -9.23 -4.31 -4.08
N ARG A 13 -9.93 -3.36 -4.72
CA ARG A 13 -9.32 -2.50 -5.75
C ARG A 13 -8.26 -1.57 -5.16
N LYS A 14 -8.46 -1.03 -3.96
CA LYS A 14 -7.46 -0.13 -3.34
C LYS A 14 -6.20 -0.88 -2.98
N LYS A 15 -6.35 -2.09 -2.45
CA LYS A 15 -5.22 -2.99 -2.18
C LYS A 15 -4.42 -3.25 -3.45
N GLU A 16 -5.06 -3.63 -4.55
CA GLU A 16 -4.39 -3.89 -5.83
C GLU A 16 -3.67 -2.65 -6.37
N GLN A 17 -4.32 -1.48 -6.33
CA GLN A 17 -3.70 -0.21 -6.73
C GLN A 17 -2.46 0.12 -5.90
N LEU A 18 -2.52 -0.09 -4.58
CA LEU A 18 -1.39 0.14 -3.70
C LEU A 18 -0.23 -0.83 -4.00
N MET A 19 -0.52 -2.12 -4.22
CA MET A 19 0.49 -3.11 -4.60
C MET A 19 1.15 -2.75 -5.93
N TYR A 20 0.37 -2.28 -6.91
CA TYR A 20 0.89 -1.86 -8.20
C TYR A 20 1.85 -0.67 -8.07
N LEU A 21 1.48 0.35 -7.29
CA LEU A 21 2.36 1.50 -7.02
C LEU A 21 3.63 1.08 -6.28
N ALA A 22 3.51 0.17 -5.31
CA ALA A 22 4.66 -0.37 -4.58
C ALA A 22 5.69 -1.02 -5.53
N GLN A 23 5.21 -1.76 -6.53
CA GLN A 23 6.08 -2.39 -7.54
C GLN A 23 6.76 -1.36 -8.46
N LEU A 24 6.04 -0.30 -8.86
CA LEU A 24 6.58 0.78 -9.68
C LEU A 24 7.63 1.60 -8.94
N LEU A 25 7.31 2.00 -7.70
CA LEU A 25 8.13 2.89 -6.86
C LEU A 25 9.15 2.12 -6.01
N LYS A 26 9.18 0.80 -6.12
CA LYS A 26 10.16 -0.11 -5.49
C LYS A 26 10.18 -0.03 -3.96
N PHE A 27 9.04 0.27 -3.33
CA PHE A 27 8.87 0.14 -1.88
C PHE A 27 8.09 -1.12 -1.53
N GLU A 28 8.28 -1.62 -0.31
CA GLU A 28 7.54 -2.77 0.19
C GLU A 28 6.29 -2.32 0.96
N VAL A 29 5.24 -3.14 0.89
CA VAL A 29 4.01 -2.93 1.65
C VAL A 29 3.73 -4.17 2.47
N MET A 30 3.55 -3.96 3.77
CA MET A 30 3.25 -5.02 4.72
C MET A 30 1.86 -4.81 5.30
N PHE A 31 0.99 -5.79 5.15
CA PHE A 31 -0.31 -5.84 5.83
C PHE A 31 -0.17 -6.66 7.11
N SER A 32 -0.67 -6.13 8.22
CA SER A 32 -0.80 -6.84 9.49
C SER A 32 -2.25 -6.80 9.92
N ASP A 33 -2.91 -7.95 9.85
CA ASP A 33 -4.29 -8.12 10.26
C ASP A 33 -4.41 -8.44 11.75
N PHE A 34 -5.46 -7.89 12.36
CA PHE A 34 -5.83 -8.14 13.73
C PHE A 34 -7.29 -8.63 13.76
N PRO A 35 -7.59 -9.68 14.54
CA PRO A 35 -8.93 -10.24 14.63
C PRO A 35 -9.90 -9.26 15.30
N LYS A 36 -11.21 -9.47 15.07
CA LYS A 36 -12.33 -8.61 15.51
C LYS A 36 -12.38 -8.28 17.01
N GLY A 37 -11.68 -9.04 17.85
CA GLY A 37 -11.58 -8.81 19.28
C GLY A 37 -12.94 -8.47 19.91
N ASN A 38 -12.94 -7.45 20.77
CA ASN A 38 -14.15 -6.92 21.41
C ASN A 38 -14.78 -5.72 20.65
N HIS A 39 -14.15 -5.29 19.55
CA HIS A 39 -14.57 -4.13 18.75
C HIS A 39 -15.55 -4.50 17.63
N GLY A 40 -15.66 -5.79 17.27
CA GLY A 40 -16.63 -6.29 16.29
C GLY A 40 -16.20 -6.13 14.82
N GLU A 41 -15.07 -5.48 14.57
CA GLU A 41 -14.52 -5.16 13.25
C GLU A 41 -13.08 -5.65 13.11
N TYR A 42 -12.72 -6.15 11.92
CA TYR A 42 -11.33 -6.48 11.60
C TYR A 42 -10.54 -5.19 11.57
N LEU A 43 -9.31 -5.23 12.06
CA LEU A 43 -8.37 -4.13 11.94
C LEU A 43 -7.20 -4.58 11.09
N THR A 44 -6.72 -3.68 10.25
CA THR A 44 -5.56 -3.93 9.40
C THR A 44 -4.64 -2.75 9.49
N LEU A 45 -3.37 -3.04 9.72
CA LEU A 45 -2.30 -2.06 9.67
C LEU A 45 -1.49 -2.28 8.40
N VAL A 46 -1.26 -1.21 7.64
CA VAL A 46 -0.45 -1.18 6.44
C VAL A 46 0.80 -0.36 6.72
N THR A 47 1.96 -0.97 6.53
CA THR A 47 3.25 -0.29 6.62
C THR A 47 3.86 -0.19 5.23
N LEU A 48 4.21 1.03 4.80
CA LEU A 48 4.95 1.29 3.57
C LEU A 48 6.42 1.51 3.92
N SER A 49 7.29 0.68 3.38
CA SER A 49 8.74 0.74 3.52
C SER A 49 9.32 1.89 2.69
N THR A 50 8.97 3.10 3.09
CA THR A 50 9.40 4.37 2.50
C THR A 50 10.25 5.15 3.53
N ASP A 51 10.90 6.23 3.13
CA ASP A 51 11.71 7.07 4.03
C ASP A 51 11.14 8.50 4.08
N PRO A 52 10.50 8.89 5.21
CA PRO A 52 10.22 8.09 6.42
C PRO A 52 9.12 7.03 6.20
N PRO A 53 9.11 5.92 6.98
CA PRO A 53 8.13 4.85 6.81
C PRO A 53 6.72 5.37 7.09
N GLN A 54 5.79 5.04 6.20
CA GLN A 54 4.39 5.43 6.34
C GLN A 54 3.59 4.28 6.94
N LEU A 55 2.62 4.61 7.77
CA LEU A 55 1.80 3.65 8.49
C LEU A 55 0.34 4.09 8.44
N CYS A 56 -0.52 3.21 7.94
CA CYS A 56 -1.95 3.42 7.77
C CYS A 56 -2.72 2.31 8.46
N HIS A 57 -3.92 2.62 8.93
CA HIS A 57 -4.82 1.61 9.47
C HIS A 57 -6.14 1.63 8.68
N GLY A 58 -6.81 0.50 8.68
CA GLY A 58 -8.16 0.33 8.17
C GLY A 58 -8.94 -0.56 9.11
N SER A 59 -10.26 -0.43 9.04
CA SER A 59 -11.18 -1.30 9.75
C SER A 59 -12.33 -1.71 8.86
N GLY A 60 -12.94 -2.86 9.15
CA GLY A 60 -14.02 -3.37 8.31
C GLY A 60 -14.77 -4.56 8.88
N ALA A 61 -15.98 -4.78 8.37
CA ALA A 61 -16.79 -5.95 8.73
C ALA A 61 -16.15 -7.26 8.23
N SER A 62 -15.28 -7.18 7.23
CA SER A 62 -14.52 -8.30 6.66
C SER A 62 -13.02 -7.96 6.58
N LEU A 63 -12.17 -8.98 6.49
CA LEU A 63 -10.71 -8.79 6.37
C LEU A 63 -10.37 -7.99 5.10
N GLU A 64 -11.08 -8.26 4.00
CA GLU A 64 -10.94 -7.53 2.73
C GLU A 64 -11.34 -6.06 2.85
N GLU A 65 -12.43 -5.75 3.55
CA GLU A 65 -12.87 -4.36 3.78
C GLU A 65 -11.84 -3.58 4.61
N SER A 66 -11.31 -4.22 5.66
CA SER A 66 -10.27 -3.64 6.49
C SER A 66 -8.96 -3.38 5.71
N HIS A 67 -8.59 -4.30 4.80
CA HIS A 67 -7.46 -4.10 3.89
C HIS A 67 -7.69 -2.96 2.92
N ASP A 68 -8.89 -2.84 2.35
CA ASP A 68 -9.22 -1.83 1.36
C ASP A 68 -9.19 -0.43 1.99
N GLU A 69 -9.75 -0.25 3.19
CA GLU A 69 -9.67 1.02 3.92
C GLU A 69 -8.23 1.37 4.30
N ALA A 70 -7.44 0.40 4.77
CA ALA A 70 -6.03 0.65 5.10
C ALA A 70 -5.23 1.05 3.86
N ALA A 71 -5.49 0.39 2.72
CA ALA A 71 -4.85 0.71 1.45
C ALA A 71 -5.31 2.07 0.91
N ARG A 72 -6.58 2.45 1.10
CA ARG A 72 -7.09 3.77 0.74
C ARG A 72 -6.34 4.87 1.48
N GLY A 73 -6.13 4.71 2.79
CA GLY A 73 -5.33 5.64 3.59
C GLY A 73 -3.90 5.77 3.05
N ALA A 74 -3.26 4.64 2.71
CA ALA A 74 -1.93 4.63 2.13
C ALA A 74 -1.86 5.33 0.77
N LEU A 75 -2.83 5.09 -0.12
CA LEU A 75 -2.93 5.76 -1.41
C LEU A 75 -3.11 7.28 -1.27
N GLU A 76 -3.91 7.73 -0.30
CA GLU A 76 -4.09 9.16 -0.03
C GLU A 76 -2.80 9.81 0.46
N ILE A 77 -2.07 9.13 1.36
CA ILE A 77 -0.76 9.60 1.83
C ILE A 77 0.23 9.69 0.67
N LEU A 78 0.32 8.66 -0.17
CA LEU A 78 1.19 8.68 -1.36
C LEU A 78 0.81 9.82 -2.31
N SER A 79 -0.48 10.09 -2.49
CA SER A 79 -0.96 11.22 -3.29
C SER A 79 -0.58 12.57 -2.68
N LYS A 80 -0.58 12.70 -1.34
CA LYS A 80 -0.20 13.92 -0.62
C LYS A 80 1.32 14.17 -0.64
N ILE A 81 2.11 13.12 -0.50
CA ILE A 81 3.57 13.17 -0.60
C ILE A 81 4.00 13.49 -2.04
N GLY A 82 3.22 13.01 -3.01
CA GLY A 82 3.57 13.02 -4.43
C GLY A 82 4.46 11.83 -4.74
N LEU A 83 4.12 11.10 -5.81
CA LEU A 83 4.77 9.83 -6.14
C LEU A 83 6.28 10.00 -6.39
N ASP A 84 6.72 11.17 -6.87
CA ASP A 84 8.13 11.49 -7.11
C ASP A 84 8.96 11.65 -5.82
N ASN A 85 8.32 11.92 -4.68
CA ASN A 85 8.99 12.10 -3.39
C ASN A 85 9.06 10.80 -2.56
N VAL A 86 8.41 9.73 -3.02
CA VAL A 86 8.38 8.44 -2.33
C VAL A 86 9.74 7.76 -2.49
N LYS A 87 10.55 7.78 -1.42
CA LYS A 87 11.84 7.09 -1.39
C LYS A 87 11.68 5.73 -0.72
N PRO A 88 12.00 4.61 -1.39
CA PRO A 88 11.96 3.30 -0.75
C PRO A 88 13.04 3.18 0.34
N LYS A 89 12.66 2.67 1.52
CA LYS A 89 13.56 2.41 2.65
C LYS A 89 14.41 1.18 2.35
N GLY A 90 15.48 1.38 1.60
CA GLY A 90 16.40 0.30 1.20
C GLY A 90 16.47 0.05 -0.30
N GLY A 91 16.42 1.10 -1.12
CA GLY A 91 17.01 1.09 -2.46
C GLY A 91 18.47 1.53 -2.41
N GLY A 92 19.36 0.69 -1.86
CA GLY A 92 20.77 0.82 -2.17
C GLY A 92 20.93 0.78 -3.69
N GLY A 93 21.46 1.85 -4.27
CA GLY A 93 21.74 1.91 -5.69
C GLY A 93 22.57 0.71 -6.11
N ALA A 94 21.99 -0.15 -6.94
CA ALA A 94 22.73 -1.10 -7.75
C ALA A 94 22.75 -0.58 -9.18
N VAL A 95 23.85 0.12 -9.47
CA VAL A 95 24.54 0.29 -10.76
C VAL A 95 23.84 1.09 -11.88
N THR A 96 24.00 2.41 -11.82
CA THR A 96 24.25 3.20 -13.03
C THR A 96 25.76 3.43 -13.09
N GLY A 97 26.40 2.88 -14.11
CA GLY A 97 27.84 2.93 -14.33
C GLY A 97 28.15 2.59 -15.76
N GLU A 98 27.55 3.34 -16.68
CA GLU A 98 27.97 3.41 -18.08
C GLU A 98 29.14 4.42 -18.11
N ASP A 99 30.37 3.95 -18.28
CA ASP A 99 31.42 4.77 -18.88
C ASP A 99 32.39 3.94 -19.70
N SER A 100 32.66 4.49 -20.87
CA SER A 100 33.43 3.94 -21.97
C SER A 100 34.92 4.10 -21.69
N LYS A 101 35.73 3.05 -21.88
CA LYS A 101 37.18 3.25 -22.09
C LYS A 101 37.65 2.77 -23.45
N SER A 102 37.72 3.77 -24.33
CA SER A 102 38.51 3.82 -25.55
C SER A 102 40.02 3.65 -25.26
N LYS A 103 40.70 2.93 -26.16
CA LYS A 103 42.14 2.93 -26.53
C LYS A 103 43.22 3.15 -25.46
N LYS A 104 44.16 2.21 -25.39
CA LYS A 104 45.52 2.42 -25.91
C LYS A 104 46.16 1.11 -26.32
#